data_AF-A0A520U3D3-F1
#
_entry.id   AF-A0A520U3D3-F1
#
_cell.length_a   1.000
_cell.length_b   1.000
_cell.length_c   1.000
_cell.angle_alpha   90.00
_cell.angle_beta   90.00
_cell.angle_gamma   90.00
#
_symmetry.space_group_name_H-M   'P 1'
#
loop_
_entity.id
_entity.type
_entity.pdbx_description
1 polymer ?
#
loop_
_entity_poly.entity_id
_entity_poly.type
_entity_poly.pdbx_seq_one_letter_code
_entity_poly.pdbx_strand_id
1 'polypeptide(L)'
;MITELKIKTNLIIFVTTLCISSCSNSSQIKGAHWKGHLNFMHVTKEKMEMIYSVDVTGQKVFLDGYYEIIRKNTDQVIFRLTVDELEFGTRDDGMPFCRIWGDVDESNIKSYLYALDCAPI
;
A
#
# COMPACT_ATOMS: atom_id res chain seq x y z
N MET A 1 -5.51 41.35 -44.24
CA MET A 1 -5.79 41.25 -42.79
C MET A 1 -6.59 39.98 -42.51
N ILE A 2 -6.01 38.80 -42.77
CA ILE A 2 -6.68 37.49 -42.59
C ILE A 2 -5.68 36.44 -42.05
N THR A 3 -4.39 36.63 -42.32
CA THR A 3 -3.28 35.75 -41.91
C THR A 3 -3.01 35.76 -40.40
N GLU A 4 -2.99 36.93 -39.75
CA GLU A 4 -2.72 37.00 -38.30
C GLU A 4 -3.82 36.37 -37.43
N LEU A 5 -5.08 36.47 -37.87
CA LEU A 5 -6.21 35.88 -37.14
C LEU A 5 -6.08 34.35 -37.09
N LYS A 6 -5.73 33.72 -38.22
CA LYS A 6 -5.58 32.27 -38.37
C LYS A 6 -4.44 31.69 -37.52
N ILE A 7 -3.34 32.44 -37.38
CA ILE A 7 -2.17 32.05 -36.57
C ILE A 7 -2.51 32.07 -35.07
N LYS A 8 -3.19 33.12 -34.58
CA LYS A 8 -3.64 33.20 -33.19
C LYS A 8 -4.64 32.09 -32.83
N THR A 9 -5.60 31.79 -33.71
CA THR A 9 -6.59 30.73 -33.47
C THR A 9 -5.94 29.34 -33.40
N ASN A 10 -4.99 29.03 -34.31
CA ASN A 10 -4.27 27.74 -34.27
C ASN A 10 -3.36 27.60 -33.04
N LEU A 11 -2.70 28.68 -32.60
CA LEU A 11 -1.86 28.65 -31.39
C LEU A 11 -2.71 28.40 -30.14
N ILE A 12 -3.88 29.05 -30.03
CA ILE A 12 -4.80 28.86 -28.91
C ILE A 12 -5.31 27.42 -28.89
N ILE A 13 -5.76 26.88 -30.03
CA ILE A 13 -6.23 25.49 -30.13
C ILE A 13 -5.13 24.50 -29.71
N PHE A 14 -3.88 24.72 -30.13
CA PHE A 14 -2.74 23.88 -29.75
C PHE A 14 -2.47 23.90 -28.24
N VAL A 15 -2.48 25.08 -27.61
CA VAL A 15 -2.31 25.23 -26.16
C VAL A 15 -3.47 24.61 -25.38
N THR A 16 -4.70 24.78 -25.86
CA THR A 16 -5.88 24.17 -25.21
C THR A 16 -5.84 22.64 -25.30
N THR A 17 -5.34 22.08 -26.40
CA THR A 17 -5.21 20.62 -26.60
C THR A 17 -4.09 20.02 -25.75
N LEU A 18 -3.06 20.80 -25.41
CA LEU A 18 -1.95 20.38 -24.55
C LEU A 18 -2.34 20.28 -23.06
N CYS A 19 -3.34 21.04 -22.60
CA CYS A 19 -3.75 21.07 -21.20
C CYS A 19 -4.74 19.95 -20.80
N ILE A 20 -5.43 19.31 -21.75
CA ILE A 20 -6.43 18.25 -21.47
C ILE A 20 -5.83 16.84 -21.33
N SER A 21 -4.52 16.66 -21.54
CA SER A 21 -3.84 15.37 -21.46
C SER A 21 -3.25 15.03 -20.08
N SER A 22 -3.40 15.90 -19.08
CA SER A 22 -2.77 15.71 -17.75
C SER A 22 -3.63 15.01 -16.70
N CYS A 23 -4.81 14.47 -17.05
CA CYS A 23 -5.55 13.59 -16.15
C CYS A 23 -5.02 12.15 -16.25
N SER A 24 -3.84 11.89 -15.70
CA SER A 24 -3.43 10.52 -15.40
C SER A 24 -4.20 10.05 -14.16
N ASN A 25 -5.20 9.19 -14.36
CA ASN A 25 -5.79 8.41 -13.27
C ASN A 25 -4.76 7.39 -12.76
N SER A 26 -3.77 7.84 -11.97
CA SER A 26 -3.07 6.91 -11.09
C SER A 26 -4.03 6.59 -9.96
N SER A 27 -4.73 5.45 -10.05
CA SER A 27 -5.40 4.88 -8.89
C SER A 27 -4.31 4.57 -7.86
N GLN A 28 -4.08 5.50 -6.94
CA GLN A 28 -3.15 5.29 -5.84
C GLN A 28 -3.67 4.10 -5.03
N ILE A 29 -2.83 3.09 -4.82
CA ILE A 29 -3.19 1.92 -4.02
C ILE A 29 -3.55 2.42 -2.63
N LYS A 30 -4.75 2.08 -2.16
CA LYS A 30 -5.25 2.55 -0.86
C LYS A 30 -5.16 1.51 0.23
N GLY A 31 -5.01 0.24 -0.16
CA GLY A 31 -5.00 -0.88 0.77
C GLY A 31 -4.47 -2.15 0.16
N ALA A 32 -4.44 -3.18 1.00
CA ALA A 32 -4.08 -4.53 0.62
C ALA A 32 -5.08 -5.50 1.25
N HIS A 33 -5.43 -6.55 0.52
CA HIS A 33 -6.18 -7.68 1.06
C HIS A 33 -5.46 -8.99 0.72
N TRP A 34 -5.68 -10.02 1.52
CA TRP A 34 -5.03 -11.31 1.31
C TRP A 34 -5.97 -12.47 1.63
N LYS A 35 -5.63 -13.66 1.13
CA LYS A 35 -6.32 -14.92 1.48
C LYS A 35 -5.39 -15.95 2.12
N GLY A 36 -4.08 -15.77 1.96
CA GLY A 36 -3.06 -16.69 2.45
C GLY A 36 -2.70 -16.48 3.92
N HIS A 37 -1.59 -17.08 4.32
CA HIS A 37 -1.02 -16.92 5.65
C HIS A 37 -0.51 -15.49 5.88
N LEU A 38 -0.61 -15.07 7.13
CA LEU A 38 -0.09 -13.80 7.61
C LEU A 38 0.92 -14.06 8.74
N ASN A 39 2.10 -13.46 8.61
CA ASN A 39 3.13 -13.45 9.65
C ASN A 39 3.47 -11.99 9.98
N PHE A 40 4.02 -11.75 11.16
CA PHE A 40 4.47 -10.42 11.56
C PHE A 40 5.98 -10.43 11.79
N MET A 41 6.70 -9.53 11.12
CA MET A 41 8.13 -9.31 11.35
C MET A 41 8.30 -8.07 12.23
N HIS A 42 8.70 -8.29 13.48
CA HIS A 42 9.05 -7.20 14.39
C HIS A 42 10.54 -6.85 14.22
N VAL A 43 10.82 -5.63 13.77
CA VAL A 43 12.19 -5.18 13.48
C VAL A 43 12.60 -4.12 14.49
N THR A 44 13.44 -4.50 15.46
CA THR A 44 14.06 -3.54 16.38
C THR A 44 15.51 -3.27 15.97
N LYS A 45 16.17 -2.32 16.64
CA LYS A 45 17.60 -2.06 16.44
C LYS A 45 18.48 -3.28 16.78
N GLU A 46 18.01 -4.14 17.69
CA GLU A 46 18.79 -5.25 18.23
C GLU A 46 18.50 -6.57 17.52
N LYS A 47 17.26 -6.78 17.06
CA LYS A 47 16.85 -8.05 16.45
C LYS A 47 15.70 -7.90 15.45
N MET A 48 15.65 -8.85 14.53
CA MET A 48 14.49 -9.12 13.68
C MET A 48 13.83 -10.41 14.17
N GLU A 49 12.57 -10.32 14.58
CA GLU A 49 11.82 -11.44 15.12
C GLU A 49 10.56 -11.71 14.30
N MET A 50 10.48 -12.90 13.70
CA MET A 50 9.29 -13.34 12.98
C MET A 50 8.32 -14.03 13.92
N ILE A 51 7.11 -13.50 14.01
CA ILE A 51 5.97 -14.09 14.69
C ILE A 51 5.07 -14.73 13.65
N TYR A 52 5.04 -16.06 13.65
CA TYR A 52 4.28 -16.85 12.70
C TYR A 52 2.80 -16.93 13.08
N SER A 53 1.94 -17.04 12.06
CA SER A 53 0.50 -17.27 12.24
C SER A 53 -0.16 -16.20 13.11
N VAL A 54 -0.26 -15.01 12.54
CA VAL A 54 -1.04 -13.90 13.12
C VAL A 54 -2.30 -13.66 12.29
N ASP A 55 -3.24 -12.90 12.83
CA ASP A 55 -4.45 -12.47 12.16
C ASP A 55 -4.62 -10.95 12.32
N VAL A 56 -5.26 -10.34 11.33
CA VAL A 56 -5.80 -8.98 11.37
C VAL A 56 -7.25 -9.06 10.92
N THR A 57 -8.14 -8.42 11.68
CA THR A 57 -9.59 -8.48 11.45
C THR A 57 -9.94 -8.08 10.02
N GLY A 58 -10.68 -8.95 9.33
CA GLY A 58 -11.17 -8.71 7.98
C GLY A 58 -10.19 -9.00 6.85
N GLN A 59 -8.97 -9.46 7.14
CA GLN A 59 -7.96 -9.86 6.13
C GLN A 59 -7.66 -8.77 5.09
N LYS A 60 -7.73 -7.51 5.54
CA LYS A 60 -7.46 -6.33 4.73
C LYS A 60 -6.95 -5.20 5.59
N VAL A 61 -6.14 -4.35 4.98
CA VAL A 61 -5.63 -3.11 5.57
C VAL A 61 -5.72 -1.96 4.58
N PHE A 62 -5.69 -0.74 5.11
CA PHE A 62 -5.64 0.49 4.35
C PHE A 62 -4.46 1.34 4.86
N LEU A 63 -3.88 2.14 3.96
CA LEU A 63 -2.92 3.17 4.35
C LEU A 63 -3.54 4.09 5.40
N ASP A 64 -2.70 4.56 6.33
CA ASP A 64 -3.05 5.36 7.51
C ASP A 64 -4.01 4.66 8.49
N GLY A 65 -4.31 3.37 8.27
CA GLY A 65 -5.17 2.57 9.12
C GLY A 65 -4.44 2.02 10.34
N TYR A 66 -5.22 1.78 11.40
CA TYR A 66 -4.74 1.20 12.66
C TYR A 66 -5.29 -0.22 12.84
N TYR A 67 -4.39 -1.19 13.03
CA TYR A 67 -4.76 -2.61 13.05
C TYR A 67 -4.16 -3.32 14.26
N GLU A 68 -4.99 -4.09 14.95
CA GLU A 68 -4.54 -5.04 15.96
C GLU A 68 -4.02 -6.31 15.28
N ILE A 69 -2.80 -6.69 15.63
CA ILE A 69 -2.18 -7.94 15.23
C ILE A 69 -2.50 -8.95 16.33
N ILE A 70 -3.23 -10.00 15.97
CA ILE A 70 -3.75 -10.99 16.90
C ILE A 70 -3.03 -12.30 16.67
N ARG A 71 -2.72 -13.06 17.72
CA ARG A 71 -2.21 -14.42 17.55
C ARG A 71 -3.32 -15.31 16.97
N LYS A 72 -3.03 -16.04 15.90
CA LYS A 72 -4.03 -16.84 15.18
C LYS A 72 -4.79 -17.80 16.09
N ASN A 73 -6.10 -17.88 15.87
CA ASN A 73 -7.05 -18.69 16.67
C ASN A 73 -7.11 -18.32 18.17
N THR A 74 -6.76 -17.07 18.51
CA THR A 74 -6.88 -16.54 19.87
C THR A 74 -7.43 -15.12 19.83
N ASP A 75 -7.79 -14.57 20.98
CA ASP A 75 -8.14 -13.14 21.13
C ASP A 75 -6.95 -12.31 21.65
N GLN A 76 -5.74 -12.87 21.64
CA GLN A 76 -4.56 -12.20 22.17
C GLN A 76 -4.00 -11.22 21.14
N VAL A 77 -4.21 -9.92 21.38
CA VAL A 77 -3.48 -8.84 20.68
C VAL A 77 -2.02 -8.87 21.12
N ILE A 78 -1.11 -9.00 20.15
CA ILE A 78 0.34 -8.99 20.40
C ILE A 78 0.96 -7.62 20.15
N PHE A 79 0.44 -6.87 19.17
CA PHE A 79 0.91 -5.56 18.76
C PHE A 79 -0.22 -4.79 18.07
N ARG A 80 -0.10 -3.47 18.00
CA ARG A 80 -0.85 -2.64 17.06
C ARG A 80 0.07 -2.05 16.00
N LEU A 81 -0.44 -1.97 14.78
CA LEU A 81 0.29 -1.46 13.63
C LEU A 81 -0.49 -0.29 13.00
N THR A 82 0.17 0.88 12.95
CA THR A 82 -0.29 2.01 12.14
C THR A 82 0.36 1.91 10.76
N VAL A 83 -0.42 1.59 9.74
CA VAL A 83 0.07 1.30 8.38
C VAL A 83 0.42 2.60 7.67
N ASP A 84 1.62 2.67 7.11
CA ASP A 84 2.06 3.85 6.35
C ASP A 84 2.68 3.52 4.99
N GLU A 85 2.99 2.25 4.73
CA GLU A 85 3.51 1.82 3.44
C GLU A 85 3.02 0.41 3.06
N LEU A 86 2.80 0.21 1.76
CA LEU A 86 2.40 -1.06 1.16
C LEU A 86 3.36 -1.43 0.04
N GLU A 87 4.06 -2.55 0.20
CA GLU A 87 4.97 -3.12 -0.80
C GLU A 87 4.33 -4.38 -1.36
N PHE A 88 4.22 -4.47 -2.70
CA PHE A 88 3.68 -5.64 -3.39
C PHE A 88 4.78 -6.31 -4.21
N GLY A 89 4.76 -7.63 -4.28
CA GLY A 89 5.70 -8.37 -5.08
C GLY A 89 5.20 -9.75 -5.44
N THR A 90 6.01 -10.44 -6.22
CA THR A 90 5.80 -11.83 -6.63
C THR A 90 7.04 -12.61 -6.24
N ARG A 91 6.86 -13.74 -5.55
CA ARG A 91 7.93 -14.66 -5.21
C ARG A 91 8.43 -15.41 -6.47
N ASP A 92 9.58 -16.06 -6.36
CA ASP A 92 10.15 -16.87 -7.45
C ASP A 92 9.24 -18.02 -7.89
N ASP A 93 8.36 -18.50 -7.01
CA ASP A 93 7.34 -19.52 -7.27
C ASP A 93 6.07 -18.97 -7.94
N GLY A 94 6.02 -17.67 -8.24
CA GLY A 94 4.88 -16.99 -8.85
C GLY A 94 3.79 -16.56 -7.87
N MET A 95 3.93 -16.85 -6.57
CA MET A 95 2.93 -16.46 -5.58
C MET A 95 3.02 -14.96 -5.26
N PRO A 96 1.91 -14.20 -5.38
CA PRO A 96 1.89 -12.80 -5.00
C PRO A 96 1.96 -12.66 -3.48
N PHE A 97 2.68 -11.64 -3.01
CA PHE A 97 2.80 -11.28 -1.61
C PHE A 97 2.71 -9.77 -1.43
N CYS A 98 2.44 -9.35 -0.20
CA CYS A 98 2.66 -7.97 0.20
C CYS A 98 3.37 -7.89 1.55
N ARG A 99 4.16 -6.81 1.72
CA ARG A 99 4.61 -6.33 3.03
C ARG A 99 3.80 -5.09 3.38
N ILE A 100 3.13 -5.13 4.51
CA ILE A 100 2.35 -4.03 5.07
C ILE A 100 3.19 -3.43 6.17
N TRP A 101 3.82 -2.31 5.88
CA TRP A 101 4.72 -1.62 6.79
C TRP A 101 3.96 -0.64 7.69
N GLY A 102 4.45 -0.48 8.92
CA GLY A 102 3.85 0.44 9.86
C GLY A 102 4.64 0.60 11.16
N ASP A 103 4.23 1.60 11.94
CA ASP A 103 4.75 1.81 13.29
C ASP A 103 4.01 0.94 14.31
N VAL A 104 4.79 0.28 15.15
CA VAL A 104 4.26 -0.60 16.21
C VAL A 104 3.97 0.20 17.46
N ASP A 105 2.77 0.06 18.04
CA ASP A 105 2.39 0.61 19.35
C ASP A 105 2.83 2.08 19.56
N GLU A 106 2.76 2.91 18.51
CA GLU A 106 3.19 4.32 18.52
C GLU A 106 4.67 4.54 18.91
N SER A 107 5.49 3.48 18.84
CA SER A 107 6.88 3.47 19.32
C SER A 107 7.93 3.90 18.27
N ASN A 108 7.50 4.34 17.07
CA ASN A 108 8.34 4.58 15.88
C ASN A 108 9.17 3.35 15.45
N ILE A 109 8.85 2.16 15.97
CA ILE A 109 9.49 0.92 15.54
C ILE A 109 8.78 0.45 14.29
N LYS A 110 9.47 0.59 13.15
CA LYS A 110 8.98 0.09 11.86
C LYS A 110 9.03 -1.42 11.81
N SER A 111 7.89 -2.03 11.56
CA SER A 111 7.72 -3.47 11.41
C SER A 111 6.74 -3.74 10.28
N TYR A 112 6.59 -5.01 9.87
CA TYR A 112 5.66 -5.31 8.79
C TYR A 112 4.92 -6.62 8.96
N LEU A 113 3.70 -6.66 8.44
CA LEU A 113 3.01 -7.91 8.17
C LEU A 113 3.45 -8.44 6.81
N TYR A 114 3.67 -9.75 6.73
CA TYR A 114 3.97 -10.46 5.49
C TYR A 114 2.79 -11.35 5.13
N ALA A 115 2.08 -10.99 4.07
CA ALA A 115 0.88 -11.70 3.61
C ALA A 115 1.13 -12.40 2.27
N LEU A 116 0.65 -13.64 2.16
CA LEU A 116 0.64 -14.42 0.92
C LEU A 116 -0.73 -14.36 0.24
N ASP A 117 -0.77 -14.58 -1.08
CA ASP A 117 -1.98 -14.40 -1.90
C ASP A 117 -2.60 -13.02 -1.66
N CYS A 118 -1.74 -11.99 -1.78
CA CYS A 118 -2.07 -10.60 -1.49
C CYS A 118 -2.26 -9.78 -2.77
N ALA A 119 -3.24 -8.88 -2.76
CA ALA A 119 -3.54 -8.00 -3.88
C ALA A 119 -3.90 -6.57 -3.39
N PRO A 120 -3.65 -5.54 -4.23
CA PRO A 120 -4.02 -4.17 -3.90
C PRO A 120 -5.54 -3.96 -3.90
N ILE A 121 -5.99 -3.04 -3.05
CA ILE A 121 -7.37 -2.50 -3.04
C ILE A 121 -7.38 -1.14 -3.73
#